data_AF-G5HJV2-F1
#
_entry.id   AF-G5HJV2-F1
#
_cell.length_a   1.000
_cell.length_b   1.000
_cell.length_c   1.000
_cell.angle_alpha   90.00
_cell.angle_beta   90.00
_cell.angle_gamma   90.00
#
_symmetry.space_group_name_H-M   'P 1'
#
loop_
_entity.id
_entity.type
_entity.pdbx_description
1 polymer ?
#
loop_
_entity_poly.entity_id
_entity_poly.type
_entity_poly.pdbx_seq_one_letter_code
_entity_poly.pdbx_strand_id
1 'polypeptide(L)' 'MGGYTAKLARRIKEQGAGGSSPLILAEYVSPSAIRIGGELFSHNVHGNPQCDATAGDTVLAAQIGSSFYVICREV' A
#
# COMPACT_ATOMS: atom_id res chain seq x y z
N MET A 1 -19.07 -10.87 8.54
CA MET A 1 -17.60 -10.96 8.32
C MET A 1 -16.98 -9.55 8.34
N GLY A 2 -16.79 -8.91 9.51
CA GLY A 2 -16.36 -7.49 9.60
C GLY A 2 -15.15 -7.23 10.53
N GLY A 3 -14.46 -8.29 10.97
CA GLY A 3 -13.38 -8.17 11.97
C GLY A 3 -12.01 -7.84 11.40
N TYR A 4 -11.74 -8.18 10.13
CA TYR A 4 -10.42 -8.01 9.51
C TYR A 4 -10.17 -6.55 9.09
N THR A 5 -11.18 -5.86 8.59
CA THR A 5 -11.14 -4.43 8.25
C THR A 5 -10.99 -3.56 9.51
N ALA A 6 -11.65 -3.90 10.61
CA ALA A 6 -11.54 -3.16 11.88
C ALA A 6 -10.13 -3.27 12.51
N LYS A 7 -9.49 -4.45 12.41
CA LYS A 7 -8.10 -4.64 12.90
C LYS A 7 -7.07 -3.90 12.05
N LEU A 8 -7.30 -3.83 10.73
CA LEU A 8 -6.44 -3.05 9.83
C LEU A 8 -6.62 -1.54 10.09
N ALA A 9 -7.85 -1.06 10.18
CA ALA A 9 -8.16 0.34 10.50
C ALA A 9 -7.61 0.76 11.88
N ARG A 10 -7.69 -0.13 12.88
CA ARG A 10 -7.12 0.12 14.20
C ARG A 10 -5.59 0.20 14.17
N ARG A 11 -4.89 -0.66 13.42
CA ARG A 11 -3.43 -0.54 13.25
C ARG A 11 -3.03 0.73 12.52
N ILE A 12 -3.77 1.12 11.49
CA ILE A 12 -3.54 2.39 10.77
C ILE A 12 -3.74 3.59 11.73
N LYS A 13 -4.77 3.55 12.58
CA LYS A 13 -5.06 4.61 13.56
C LYS A 13 -4.05 4.64 14.71
N GLU A 14 -3.64 3.49 15.23
CA GLU A 14 -2.66 3.37 16.32
C GLU A 14 -1.24 3.74 15.85
N GLN A 15 -0.86 3.45 14.60
CA GLN A 15 0.39 3.94 14.01
C GLN A 15 0.32 5.40 13.56
N GLY A 16 -0.87 5.93 13.24
CA GLY A 16 -1.10 7.31 12.82
C GLY A 16 -1.15 8.36 13.94
N ALA A 17 -1.05 7.96 15.22
CA ALA A 17 -1.07 8.89 16.35
C ALA A 17 0.27 9.61 16.63
N GLY A 18 1.33 9.33 15.85
CA GLY A 18 2.64 9.98 16.01
C GLY A 18 3.30 10.51 14.74
N GLY A 19 2.73 10.23 13.56
CA GLY A 19 3.31 10.67 12.29
C GLY A 19 2.49 10.09 11.14
N SER A 20 1.82 10.97 10.40
CA SER A 20 1.11 10.65 9.18
C SER A 20 2.01 9.81 8.27
N SER A 21 1.75 8.50 8.14
CA SER A 21 2.38 7.71 7.09
C SER A 21 1.73 8.18 5.79
N PRO A 22 2.44 8.90 4.91
CA PRO A 22 1.82 9.48 3.74
C PRO A 22 1.27 8.35 2.87
N LEU A 23 -0.02 8.46 2.53
CA LEU A 23 -0.56 7.68 1.43
C LEU A 23 0.06 8.24 0.15
N ILE A 24 0.73 7.38 -0.60
CA ILE A 24 1.47 7.73 -1.80
C ILE A 24 0.75 7.12 -2.99
N LEU A 25 0.57 7.91 -4.05
CA LEU A 25 0.14 7.41 -5.34
C LEU A 25 1.31 6.73 -6.03
N ALA A 26 1.12 5.48 -6.42
CA ALA A 26 2.12 4.68 -7.10
C ALA A 26 1.50 3.97 -8.30
N GLU A 27 2.30 3.72 -9.32
CA GLU A 27 1.97 2.82 -10.41
C GLU A 27 2.35 1.39 -10.00
N TYR A 28 1.40 0.47 -10.15
CA TYR A 28 1.62 -0.93 -9.89
C TYR A 28 2.47 -1.52 -11.01
N VAL A 29 3.60 -2.14 -10.67
CA VAL A 29 4.48 -2.78 -11.65
C VAL A 29 4.38 -4.29 -11.53
N SER A 30 4.44 -4.80 -10.29
CA SER A 30 4.30 -6.22 -9.98
C SER A 30 3.95 -6.40 -8.48
N PRO A 31 3.61 -7.62 -8.02
CA PRO A 31 3.29 -7.86 -6.61
C PRO A 31 4.39 -7.47 -5.61
N SER A 32 5.62 -7.30 -6.10
CA SER A 32 6.80 -6.93 -5.32
C SER A 32 7.46 -5.65 -5.81
N ALA A 33 6.80 -4.89 -6.70
CA ALA A 33 7.34 -3.64 -7.21
C ALA A 33 6.27 -2.61 -7.53
N ILE A 34 6.53 -1.37 -7.14
CA ILE A 34 5.72 -0.21 -7.47
C ILE A 34 6.62 0.90 -8.02
N ARG A 35 6.03 1.82 -8.78
CA ARG A 35 6.74 2.99 -9.30
C ARG A 35 6.11 4.26 -8.73
N ILE A 36 6.91 5.11 -8.11
CA ILE A 36 6.46 6.34 -7.47
C ILE A 36 7.17 7.50 -8.17
N GLY A 37 6.41 8.42 -8.79
CA GLY A 37 7.00 9.58 -9.46
C GLY A 37 8.01 9.24 -10.57
N GLY A 38 7.95 8.04 -11.15
CA GLY A 38 8.90 7.54 -12.15
C GLY A 38 10.03 6.66 -11.60
N GLU A 39 10.25 6.65 -10.28
CA GLU A 39 11.26 5.80 -9.63
C GLU A 39 10.68 4.42 -9.27
N LEU A 40 11.42 3.35 -9.55
CA LEU A 40 11.00 1.99 -9.26
C LEU A 40 11.45 1.57 -7.85
N PHE A 41 10.48 1.17 -7.03
CA PHE A 41 10.68 0.59 -5.71
C PHE A 41 10.31 -0.88 -5.75
N SER A 42 11.28 -1.76 -5.55
CA SER A 42 11.08 -3.22 -5.53
C SER A 42 11.56 -3.88 -4.24
N HIS A 43 12.19 -3.11 -3.35
CA HIS A 43 12.71 -3.58 -2.08
C HIS A 43 11.68 -3.23 -1.00
N ASN A 44 11.29 -4.21 -0.20
CA ASN A 44 10.30 -4.08 0.88
C ASN A 44 8.89 -3.68 0.42
N VAL A 45 8.51 -4.04 -0.82
CA VAL A 45 7.13 -3.89 -1.29
C VAL A 45 6.35 -5.13 -0.91
N HIS A 46 5.28 -4.91 -0.16
CA HIS A 46 4.32 -5.92 0.23
C HIS A 46 3.03 -5.70 -0.53
N GLY A 47 2.81 -6.52 -1.56
CA GLY A 47 1.55 -6.58 -2.27
C GLY A 47 0.42 -7.08 -1.37
N ASN A 48 -0.77 -6.53 -1.55
CA ASN A 48 -1.98 -7.14 -1.01
C ASN A 48 -2.38 -8.32 -1.93
N PRO A 49 -2.48 -9.57 -1.43
CA PRO A 49 -2.85 -10.72 -2.26
C PRO A 49 -4.27 -10.65 -2.84
N GLN A 50 -5.12 -9.75 -2.33
CA GLN A 50 -6.46 -9.49 -2.86
C GLN A 50 -6.48 -8.30 -3.84
N CYS A 51 -5.31 -7.90 -4.33
CA CYS A 51 -5.18 -6.82 -5.29
C CYS A 51 -5.30 -7.34 -6.72
N ASP A 52 -6.36 -6.94 -7.42
CA ASP A 52 -6.56 -7.20 -8.85
C ASP A 52 -5.91 -6.14 -9.76
N ALA A 53 -4.97 -5.34 -9.23
CA ALA A 53 -4.26 -4.36 -10.04
C ALA A 53 -3.36 -5.05 -11.07
N THR A 54 -3.38 -4.49 -12.27
CA THR A 54 -2.53 -4.90 -13.40
C THR A 54 -1.36 -3.94 -13.57
N ALA A 55 -0.28 -4.41 -14.19
CA ALA A 55 0.91 -3.58 -14.39
C ALA A 55 0.56 -2.33 -15.21
N GLY A 56 0.85 -1.14 -14.67
CA GLY A 56 0.46 0.16 -15.21
C GLY A 56 -0.74 0.80 -14.49
N ASP A 57 -1.46 0.06 -13.64
CA ASP A 57 -2.56 0.63 -12.86
C ASP A 57 -2.05 1.56 -11.76
N THR A 58 -2.85 2.59 -11.47
CA THR A 58 -2.57 3.50 -10.37
C THR A 58 -3.13 2.93 -9.06
N VAL A 59 -2.26 2.65 -8.11
CA VAL A 59 -2.56 2.11 -6.78
C VAL A 59 -2.18 3.10 -5.69
N LEU A 60 -2.75 2.92 -4.50
CA LEU A 60 -2.29 3.61 -3.30
C LEU A 60 -1.25 2.74 -2.60
N ALA A 61 -0.21 3.38 -2.07
CA ALA A 61 0.78 2.72 -1.23
C ALA A 61 0.87 3.46 0.10
N ALA A 62 1.00 2.73 1.19
CA ALA A 62 1.36 3.29 2.48
C ALA A 62 2.83 2.98 2.77
N GLN A 63 3.63 4.02 3.04
CA GLN A 63 4.99 3.84 3.53
C GLN A 63 4.97 3.69 5.05
N ILE A 64 5.44 2.54 5.54
CA ILE A 64 5.59 2.27 6.97
C ILE A 64 7.06 1.96 7.21
N GLY A 65 7.79 2.93 7.76
CA GLY A 65 9.25 2.85 7.86
C GLY A 65 9.92 2.81 6.48
N SER A 66 10.68 1.74 6.23
CA SER A 66 11.37 1.48 4.94
C SER A 66 10.60 0.52 4.03
N SER A 67 9.38 0.13 4.40
CA SER A 67 8.52 -0.78 3.65
C SER A 67 7.34 -0.06 3.01
N PHE A 68 6.92 -0.54 1.84
CA PHE A 68 5.74 -0.05 1.13
C PHE A 68 4.66 -1.14 1.12
N TYR A 69 3.44 -0.77 1.49
CA TYR A 69 2.29 -1.65 1.50
C TYR A 69 1.31 -1.19 0.43
N VAL A 70 1.04 -2.04 -0.56
CA VAL A 70 0.11 -1.72 -1.65
C VAL A 70 -1.32 -1.87 -1.16
N ILE A 71 -2.08 -0.79 -1.26
CA ILE A 71 -3.51 -0.70 -0.97
C ILE A 71 -4.24 -0.54 -2.30
N CYS A 72 -4.82 -1.63 -2.78
CA CYS A 72 -5.63 -1.60 -3.98
C CYS A 72 -7.04 -1.15 -3.62
N ARG A 73 -7.62 -0.26 -4.45
CA ARG A 73 -9.03 0.10 -4.32
C ARG A 73 -9.85 -1.16 -4.61
N GLU A 74 -10.74 -1.54 -3.68
CA GLU A 74 -11.85 -2.40 -4.05
C GLU A 74 -12.71 -1.62 -5.07
N VAL A 75 -12.93 -2.22 -6.23
CA VAL A 75 -13.90 -1.75 -7.23
C VAL A 75 -15.32 -2.10 -6.81
#